data_AF-A0A267E2Z6-F1
#
_entry.id   AF-A0A267E2Z6-F1
#
_cell.length_a   1.000
_cell.length_b   1.000
_cell.length_c   1.000
_cell.angle_alpha   90.00
_cell.angle_beta   90.00
_cell.angle_gamma   90.00
#
_symmetry.space_group_name_H-M   'P 1'
#
loop_
_entity.id
_entity.type
_entity.pdbx_description
1 polymer ?
#
loop_
_entity_poly.entity_id
_entity_poly.type
_entity_poly.pdbx_seq_one_letter_code
_entity_poly.pdbx_strand_id
1 'polypeptide(L)'
;SVITNKMEAKRKTTVSKAIKRTEEAKLEALKTFNQMIEDGNLAVNEFNLCARQCVEGKTDMQSVESQFLKAQSILLQHTDSMNEAALRFSNGASDLNP
;
A
#
# COMPACT_ATOMS: atom_id res chain seq x y z
N SER A 1 7.03 37.27 -28.25
CA SER A 1 5.59 37.00 -28.03
C SER A 1 5.22 35.54 -28.38
N VAL A 2 5.47 35.03 -29.61
CA VAL A 2 5.12 33.63 -29.98
C VAL A 2 5.96 32.55 -29.26
N ILE A 3 7.26 32.77 -29.07
CA ILE A 3 8.15 31.81 -28.38
C ILE A 3 7.76 31.66 -26.91
N THR A 4 7.44 32.77 -26.25
CA THR A 4 6.97 32.82 -24.86
C THR A 4 5.67 32.02 -24.68
N ASN A 5 4.70 32.20 -25.58
CA ASN A 5 3.44 31.45 -25.55
C ASN A 5 3.63 29.94 -25.77
N LYS A 6 4.55 29.53 -26.66
CA LYS A 6 4.88 28.11 -26.87
C LYS A 6 5.56 27.49 -25.63
N MET A 7 6.48 28.21 -24.99
CA MET A 7 7.14 27.76 -23.76
C MET A 7 6.13 27.60 -22.62
N GLU A 8 5.21 28.55 -22.46
CA GLU A 8 4.18 28.49 -21.42
C GLU A 8 3.19 27.34 -21.63
N ALA A 9 2.77 27.09 -22.87
CA ALA A 9 1.91 25.96 -23.22
C ALA A 9 2.60 24.61 -22.96
N LYS A 10 3.90 24.50 -23.26
CA LYS A 10 4.70 23.31 -22.96
C LYS A 10 4.80 23.09 -21.45
N ARG A 11 5.06 24.14 -20.68
CA ARG A 11 5.11 24.09 -19.20
C ARG A 11 3.78 23.64 -18.60
N LYS A 12 2.65 24.21 -19.03
CA LYS A 12 1.30 23.82 -18.57
C LYS A 12 1.00 22.35 -18.83
N THR A 13 1.36 21.86 -20.02
CA THR A 13 1.20 20.45 -20.38
C THR A 13 2.06 19.53 -19.49
N THR A 14 3.32 19.89 -19.24
CA THR A 14 4.21 19.10 -18.37
C THR A 14 3.69 19.04 -16.93
N VAL A 15 3.29 20.17 -16.37
CA VAL A 15 2.72 20.25 -15.01
C VAL A 15 1.43 19.43 -14.92
N SER A 16 0.53 19.53 -15.90
CA SER A 16 -0.71 18.73 -15.91
C SER A 16 -0.43 17.22 -15.93
N LYS A 17 0.57 16.75 -16.69
CA LYS A 17 0.99 15.34 -16.69
C LYS A 17 1.61 14.91 -15.36
N ALA A 18 2.38 15.78 -14.70
CA ALA A 18 2.95 15.48 -13.39
C ALA A 18 1.87 15.40 -12.29
N ILE A 19 0.88 16.31 -12.32
CA ILE A 19 -0.27 16.26 -11.40
C ILE A 19 -1.02 14.95 -11.56
N LYS A 20 -1.37 14.58 -12.80
CA LYS A 20 -2.09 13.34 -13.08
C LYS A 20 -1.34 12.10 -12.58
N ARG A 21 -0.03 12.00 -12.85
CA ARG A 21 0.80 10.87 -12.36
C ARG A 21 0.86 10.81 -10.83
N THR A 22 0.90 11.97 -10.17
CA THR A 22 0.90 12.05 -8.70
C THR A 22 -0.45 11.63 -8.12
N GLU A 23 -1.56 12.02 -8.73
CA GLU A 23 -2.91 11.61 -8.32
C GLU A 23 -3.13 10.11 -8.51
N GLU A 24 -2.65 9.54 -9.63
CA GLU A 24 -2.68 8.11 -9.88
C GLU A 24 -1.85 7.33 -8.84
N ALA A 25 -0.62 7.79 -8.54
CA ALA A 25 0.23 7.18 -7.53
C ALA A 25 -0.38 7.25 -6.12
N LYS A 26 -1.03 8.38 -5.78
CA LYS A 26 -1.79 8.55 -4.52
C LYS A 26 -2.92 7.54 -4.41
N LEU A 27 -3.72 7.42 -5.46
CA LEU A 27 -4.87 6.53 -5.47
C LEU A 27 -4.42 5.07 -5.35
N GLU A 28 -3.35 4.69 -6.03
CA GLU A 28 -2.80 3.34 -5.96
C GLU A 28 -2.27 3.03 -4.57
N ALA A 29 -1.50 3.95 -3.96
CA ALA A 29 -1.00 3.77 -2.61
C ALA A 29 -2.15 3.61 -1.60
N LEU A 30 -3.21 4.42 -1.70
CA LEU A 30 -4.40 4.29 -0.86
C LEU A 30 -5.08 2.93 -0.99
N LYS A 31 -5.21 2.40 -2.22
CA LYS A 31 -5.76 1.06 -2.43
C LYS A 31 -4.89 -0.02 -1.80
N THR A 32 -3.57 0.07 -1.97
CA THR A 32 -2.62 -0.86 -1.34
C THR A 32 -2.72 -0.83 0.18
N PHE A 33 -2.79 0.35 0.79
CA PHE A 33 -2.94 0.48 2.24
C PHE A 33 -4.27 -0.10 2.75
N ASN A 34 -5.37 0.16 2.05
CA ASN A 34 -6.68 -0.37 2.45
C ASN A 34 -6.71 -1.90 2.36
N GLN A 35 -6.20 -2.47 1.27
CA GLN A 35 -6.13 -3.91 1.09
C GLN A 35 -5.31 -4.59 2.20
N MET A 36 -4.16 -4.00 2.56
CA MET A 36 -3.36 -4.49 3.68
C MET A 36 -4.14 -4.49 4.99
N ILE A 37 -4.86 -3.40 5.29
CA ILE A 37 -5.61 -3.29 6.55
C ILE A 37 -6.67 -4.39 6.60
N GLU A 38 -7.36 -4.65 5.49
CA GLU A 38 -8.37 -5.70 5.39
C GLU A 38 -7.75 -7.09 5.59
N ASP A 39 -6.70 -7.42 4.84
CA ASP A 39 -6.03 -8.72 4.90
C ASP A 39 -5.35 -8.97 6.25
N GLY A 40 -4.69 -7.94 6.80
CA GLY A 40 -4.06 -7.99 8.11
C GLY A 40 -5.07 -8.19 9.24
N ASN A 41 -6.21 -7.48 9.19
CA ASN A 41 -7.28 -7.68 10.16
C ASN A 41 -7.87 -9.09 10.08
N LEU A 42 -8.08 -9.61 8.87
CA LEU A 42 -8.57 -10.97 8.69
C LEU A 42 -7.59 -12.00 9.29
N ALA A 43 -6.30 -11.88 8.97
CA ALA A 43 -5.28 -12.82 9.45
C ALA A 43 -5.11 -12.79 10.97
N VAL A 44 -5.12 -11.60 11.59
CA VAL A 44 -5.06 -11.44 13.04
C VAL A 44 -6.32 -12.02 13.70
N ASN A 45 -7.49 -11.85 13.10
CA ASN A 45 -8.73 -12.43 13.61
C ASN A 45 -8.73 -13.97 13.52
N GLU A 46 -8.25 -14.55 12.42
CA GLU A 46 -8.09 -16.00 12.26
C GLU A 46 -7.14 -16.57 13.33
N PHE A 47 -5.98 -15.93 13.53
CA PHE A 47 -5.04 -16.29 14.58
C PHE A 47 -5.69 -16.21 15.97
N ASN A 48 -6.36 -15.10 16.29
CA ASN A 48 -7.01 -14.91 17.59
C ASN A 48 -8.10 -15.97 17.85
N LEU A 49 -8.89 -16.32 16.82
CA LEU A 49 -9.89 -17.37 16.92
C LEU A 49 -9.24 -18.72 17.20
N CYS A 50 -8.18 -19.06 16.46
CA CYS A 50 -7.44 -20.31 16.65
C CYS A 50 -6.80 -20.39 18.05
N ALA A 51 -6.21 -19.29 18.52
CA ALA A 51 -5.63 -19.20 19.86
C ALA A 51 -6.68 -19.43 20.95
N ARG A 52 -7.88 -18.84 20.82
CA ARG A 52 -9.00 -19.09 21.74
C ARG A 52 -9.44 -20.55 21.71
N GLN A 53 -9.58 -21.13 20.52
CA GLN A 53 -9.93 -22.54 20.36
C GLN A 53 -8.89 -23.46 21.02
N CYS A 54 -7.61 -23.09 21.01
CA CYS A 54 -6.55 -23.87 21.65
C CYS A 54 -6.69 -23.84 23.18
N VAL A 55 -6.97 -22.67 23.75
CA VAL A 55 -7.25 -22.53 25.20
C VAL A 55 -8.50 -23.32 25.60
N GLU A 56 -9.50 -23.39 24.73
CA GLU A 56 -10.71 -24.18 24.92
C GLU A 56 -10.52 -25.68 24.65
N GLY A 57 -9.32 -26.13 24.28
CA GLY A 57 -9.02 -27.53 23.97
C GLY A 57 -9.64 -28.05 22.66
N LYS A 58 -10.06 -27.16 21.75
CA LYS A 58 -10.68 -27.47 20.46
C LYS A 58 -9.68 -27.57 19.30
N THR A 59 -8.45 -27.11 19.50
CA THR A 59 -7.34 -27.24 18.56
C THR A 59 -6.02 -27.36 19.34
N ASP A 60 -4.92 -27.62 18.64
CA ASP A 60 -3.59 -27.79 19.22
C ASP A 60 -2.69 -26.56 19.02
N MET A 61 -1.59 -26.54 19.77
CA MET A 61 -0.62 -25.44 19.70
C MET A 61 0.07 -25.35 18.34
N GLN A 62 0.21 -26.47 17.61
CA GLN A 62 0.81 -26.48 16.27
C GLN A 62 -0.08 -25.73 15.26
N SER A 63 -1.40 -25.86 15.40
CA SER A 63 -2.38 -25.14 14.60
C SER A 63 -2.30 -23.63 14.89
N VAL A 64 -2.14 -23.25 16.16
CA VAL A 64 -1.94 -21.84 16.56
C VAL A 64 -0.65 -21.28 15.97
N GLU A 65 0.46 -22.02 16.06
CA GLU A 65 1.74 -21.63 15.49
C GLU A 65 1.64 -21.44 13.97
N SER A 66 0.97 -22.35 13.28
CA SER A 66 0.70 -22.23 11.84
C SER A 66 -0.10 -20.97 11.49
N GLN A 67 -1.16 -20.65 12.24
CA GLN A 67 -1.93 -19.42 12.01
C GLN A 67 -1.13 -18.15 12.34
N PHE A 68 -0.28 -18.19 13.37
CA PHE A 68 0.63 -17.10 13.70
C PHE A 68 1.61 -16.83 12.55
N LEU A 69 2.25 -17.87 12.02
CA LEU A 69 3.19 -17.75 10.91
C LEU A 69 2.51 -17.25 9.63
N LYS A 70 1.28 -17.71 9.36
CA LYS A 70 0.45 -17.21 8.25
C LYS A 70 0.17 -15.70 8.41
N ALA A 71 -0.28 -15.27 9.59
CA ALA A 71 -0.54 -13.86 9.86
C ALA A 71 0.71 -13.00 9.75
N GLN A 72 1.84 -13.46 10.29
CA GLN A 72 3.13 -12.80 10.15
C GLN A 72 3.54 -12.65 8.67
N SER A 73 3.39 -13.70 7.87
CA SER A 73 3.75 -13.67 6.45
C SER A 73 2.92 -12.65 5.67
N ILE A 74 1.61 -12.59 5.91
CA ILE A 74 0.71 -11.60 5.28
C ILE A 74 1.14 -10.17 5.64
N LEU A 75 1.39 -9.89 6.92
CA LEU A 75 1.82 -8.57 7.37
C LEU A 75 3.16 -8.14 6.77
N LEU A 76 4.11 -9.07 6.61
CA LEU A 76 5.40 -8.80 5.97
C LEU A 76 5.25 -8.52 4.46
N GLN A 77 4.46 -9.32 3.74
CA GLN A 77 4.21 -9.10 2.30
C GLN A 77 3.60 -7.73 2.02
N HIS A 78 2.69 -7.28 2.88
CA HIS A 78 2.12 -5.95 2.74
C HIS A 78 3.12 -4.83 3.06
N THR A 79 4.07 -5.04 3.98
CA THR A 79 5.11 -4.06 4.30
C THR A 79 5.96 -3.73 3.06
N ASP A 80 6.31 -4.74 2.26
CA ASP A 80 7.04 -4.53 1.00
C ASP A 80 6.20 -3.76 -0.02
N SER A 81 4.91 -4.11 -0.13
CA SER A 81 3.96 -3.43 -1.01
C SER A 81 3.75 -1.96 -0.63
N MET A 82 3.70 -1.66 0.68
CA MET A 82 3.65 -0.28 1.20
C MET A 82 4.88 0.52 0.85
N ASN A 83 6.07 -0.07 1.00
CA ASN A 83 7.32 0.60 0.69
C ASN A 83 7.40 0.94 -0.80
N GLU A 84 6.96 0.03 -1.68
CA GLU A 84 6.90 0.28 -3.11
C GLU A 84 5.89 1.39 -3.46
N ALA A 85 4.69 1.35 -2.87
CA ALA A 85 3.67 2.37 -3.06
C ALA A 85 4.13 3.76 -2.57
N ALA A 86 4.78 3.82 -1.40
CA ALA A 86 5.34 5.05 -0.84
C ALA A 86 6.46 5.63 -1.72
N LEU A 87 7.31 4.77 -2.29
CA LEU A 87 8.37 5.19 -3.21
C LEU A 87 7.78 5.77 -4.50
N ARG A 88 6.76 5.12 -5.08
CA ARG A 88 6.05 5.63 -6.26
C ARG A 88 5.38 6.98 -5.99
N PHE A 89 4.77 7.13 -4.82
CA PHE A 89 4.21 8.40 -4.37
C PHE A 89 5.28 9.49 -4.26
N SER A 90 6.43 9.19 -3.62
CA SER A 90 7.54 10.13 -3.47
C SER A 90 8.09 10.58 -4.83
N ASN A 91 8.27 9.65 -5.78
CA ASN A 91 8.77 9.96 -7.12
C ASN A 91 7.78 10.83 -7.91
N GLY A 92 6.47 10.57 -7.81
CA GLY A 92 5.45 11.43 -8.42
C GLY A 92 5.47 12.86 -7.86
N ALA A 93 5.67 13.01 -6.56
CA ALA A 93 5.76 14.32 -5.92
C ALA A 93 7.01 15.11 -6.34
N SER A 94 8.16 14.46 -6.52
CA SER A 94 9.39 15.10 -7.02
C SER A 94 9.21 15.69 -8.42
N ASP A 95 8.43 15.03 -9.30
CA ASP A 95 8.13 15.52 -10.65
C ASP A 95 7.31 16.84 -10.67
N LEU A 96 6.69 17.22 -9.54
CA LEU A 96 5.96 18.49 -9.38
C LEU A 96 6.85 19.67 -8.95
N ASN A 97 8.06 19.39 -8.43
CA ASN A 97 9.10 20.37 -8.08
C ASN A 97 10.40 20.02 -8.84
N PRO A 98 10.45 20.23 -10.17
CA PRO A 98 11.68 20.06 -10.95
C PRO A 98 12.74 21.12 -10.65
#